data_AF-F6FU01-F1
#
_entry.id   AF-F6FU01-F1
#
_cell.length_a   1.000
_cell.length_b   1.000
_cell.length_c   1.000
_cell.angle_alpha   90.00
_cell.angle_beta   90.00
_cell.angle_gamma   90.00
#
_symmetry.space_group_name_H-M   'P 1'
#
loop_
_entity.id
_entity.type
_entity.pdbx_description
1 polymer ?
#
loop_
_entity_poly.entity_id
_entity_poly.type
_entity_poly.pdbx_seq_one_letter_code
_entity_poly.pdbx_strand_id
1 'polypeptide(L)'
;MTAALLAGVLVGLAARHPWRVGAAGALGVASVDGVYALLAAPGGAAVAAVVAPVAGVLRAAAAAVLLGIAAATAWRAWRTWRAHLDGRPALDAARPASPARTYAQLVALTAVNPATVLFFVVVVAGVRLPDGGTAFRVVVALVFALGAFAASAAWQLVLASAGTALGRVLRGPRGRLGTALVSAALMTALAVAAVVLPA
;
A
#
# COMPACT_ATOMS: atom_id res chain seq x y z
N MET A 1 5.05 -5.93 -0.60
CA MET A 1 4.13 -6.93 0.00
C MET A 1 2.98 -6.30 0.80
N THR A 2 3.19 -5.25 1.60
CA THR A 2 2.12 -4.76 2.51
C THR A 2 1.30 -3.55 2.06
N ALA A 3 1.71 -2.79 1.03
CA ALA A 3 0.89 -1.69 0.48
C ALA A 3 -0.46 -2.20 -0.07
N ALA A 4 -0.41 -3.33 -0.80
CA ALA A 4 -1.54 -4.16 -1.20
C ALA A 4 -2.57 -4.40 -0.08
N LEU A 5 -2.04 -4.92 1.02
CA LEU A 5 -2.80 -5.34 2.19
C LEU A 5 -3.34 -4.14 2.97
N LEU A 6 -2.54 -3.08 3.13
CA LEU A 6 -2.93 -1.83 3.79
C LEU A 6 -4.09 -1.16 3.04
N ALA A 7 -4.02 -1.08 1.71
CA ALA A 7 -5.09 -0.53 0.88
C ALA A 7 -6.40 -1.33 1.05
N GLY A 8 -6.34 -2.66 1.04
CA GLY A 8 -7.51 -3.51 1.28
C GLY A 8 -8.09 -3.37 2.70
N VAL A 9 -7.23 -3.27 3.72
CA VAL A 9 -7.61 -3.02 5.11
C VAL A 9 -8.28 -1.65 5.25
N LEU A 10 -7.71 -0.62 4.63
CA LEU A 10 -8.22 0.75 4.67
C LEU A 10 -9.60 0.86 3.99
N VAL A 11 -9.73 0.30 2.79
CA VAL A 11 -11.01 0.26 2.06
C VAL A 11 -12.06 -0.53 2.84
N GLY A 12 -11.68 -1.66 3.45
CA GLY A 12 -12.57 -2.45 4.30
C GLY A 12 -13.00 -1.74 5.58
N LEU A 13 -12.10 -0.97 6.22
CA LEU A 13 -12.42 -0.12 7.38
C LEU A 13 -13.36 1.02 6.98
N ALA A 14 -13.05 1.73 5.91
CA ALA A 14 -13.85 2.85 5.40
C ALA A 14 -15.24 2.40 4.92
N ALA A 15 -15.36 1.18 4.39
CA ALA A 15 -16.65 0.60 4.01
C ALA A 15 -17.55 0.25 5.21
N ARG A 16 -16.99 0.12 6.43
CA ARG A 16 -17.71 -0.33 7.64
C ARG A 16 -17.84 0.73 8.73
N HIS A 17 -17.07 1.80 8.66
CA HIS A 17 -17.03 2.87 9.67
C HIS A 17 -17.20 4.25 9.04
N PRO A 18 -17.51 5.30 9.84
CA PRO A 18 -17.60 6.66 9.35
C PRO A 18 -16.30 7.08 8.64
N TRP A 19 -16.41 7.95 7.64
CA TRP A 19 -15.27 8.43 6.83
C TRP A 19 -14.06 8.88 7.65
N ARG A 20 -14.29 9.52 8.81
CA ARG A 20 -13.25 9.96 9.75
C ARG A 20 -12.31 8.83 10.22
N VAL A 21 -12.81 7.59 10.31
CA VAL A 21 -12.00 6.42 10.71
C VAL A 21 -11.10 5.98 9.55
N GLY A 22 -11.63 5.94 8.32
CA GLY A 22 -10.83 5.67 7.12
C GLY A 22 -9.79 6.77 6.87
N ALA A 23 -10.17 8.04 6.99
CA ALA A 23 -9.25 9.17 6.84
C ALA A 23 -8.11 9.14 7.88
N ALA A 24 -8.39 8.75 9.13
CA ALA A 24 -7.34 8.58 10.14
C ALA A 24 -6.38 7.44 9.80
N GLY A 25 -6.87 6.30 9.29
CA GLY A 25 -6.00 5.24 8.77
C GLY A 25 -5.14 5.70 7.58
N ALA A 26 -5.72 6.46 6.66
CA ALA A 26 -5.05 7.00 5.48
C ALA A 26 -3.89 7.93 5.87
N LEU A 27 -4.13 8.85 6.82
CA LEU A 27 -3.10 9.75 7.33
C LEU A 27 -2.00 8.99 8.09
N GLY A 28 -2.33 7.90 8.79
CA GLY A 28 -1.35 7.05 9.47
C GLY A 28 -0.35 6.40 8.50
N VAL A 29 -0.84 5.87 7.37
CA VAL A 29 0.02 5.34 6.30
C VAL A 29 0.89 6.45 5.71
N ALA A 30 0.28 7.59 5.36
CA ALA A 30 1.00 8.72 4.76
C ALA A 30 2.11 9.26 5.67
N SER A 31 1.88 9.36 7.00
CA SER A 31 2.90 9.78 7.96
C SER A 31 4.14 8.89 7.92
N VAL A 32 3.97 7.56 7.84
CA VAL A 32 5.10 6.62 7.75
C VAL A 32 5.83 6.78 6.43
N ASP A 33 5.10 6.92 5.31
CA ASP A 33 5.70 7.15 3.99
C ASP A 33 6.52 8.44 3.96
N GLY A 34 6.02 9.52 4.57
CA GLY A 34 6.76 10.79 4.70
C GLY A 34 8.05 10.64 5.49
N VAL A 35 8.01 9.92 6.63
CA VAL A 35 9.22 9.61 7.43
C VAL A 35 10.20 8.77 6.62
N TYR A 36 9.72 7.75 5.91
CA TYR A 36 10.56 6.89 5.08
C TYR A 36 11.19 7.63 3.91
N ALA A 37 10.46 8.55 3.29
CA ALA A 37 10.97 9.43 2.25
C ALA A 37 12.07 10.37 2.78
N LEU A 38 11.94 10.90 4.01
CA LEU A 38 13.00 11.68 4.66
C LEU A 38 14.26 10.83 4.91
N LEU A 39 14.08 9.61 5.43
CA LEU A 39 15.19 8.70 5.73
C LEU A 39 15.88 8.16 4.47
N ALA A 40 15.18 8.11 3.35
CA ALA A 40 15.72 7.65 2.07
C ALA A 40 16.68 8.66 1.42
N ALA A 41 16.46 9.96 1.65
CA ALA A 41 17.17 11.04 0.98
C ALA A 41 18.71 11.01 1.14
N PRO A 42 19.30 10.63 2.30
CA PRO A 42 20.76 10.56 2.45
C PRO A 42 21.39 9.31 1.80
N GLY A 43 20.61 8.25 1.55
CA GLY A 43 21.13 6.90 1.28
C GLY A 43 20.95 6.37 -0.15
N GLY A 44 20.24 7.10 -1.01
CA GLY A 44 19.85 6.67 -2.37
C GLY A 44 20.98 6.04 -3.17
N ALA A 45 22.08 6.78 -3.38
CA ALA A 45 23.17 6.36 -4.25
C ALA A 45 23.93 5.12 -3.73
N ALA A 46 24.22 5.07 -2.42
CA ALA A 46 24.95 3.96 -1.82
C ALA A 46 24.14 2.65 -1.86
N VAL A 47 22.83 2.74 -1.57
CA VAL A 47 21.95 1.57 -1.61
C VAL A 47 21.68 1.13 -3.04
N ALA A 48 21.50 2.05 -3.99
CA ALA A 48 21.33 1.68 -5.40
C ALA A 48 22.54 0.95 -5.98
N ALA A 49 23.76 1.34 -5.62
CA ALA A 49 24.98 0.64 -6.02
C ALA A 49 25.05 -0.80 -5.49
N VAL A 50 24.59 -1.03 -4.25
CA VAL A 50 24.55 -2.35 -3.61
C VAL A 50 23.40 -3.22 -4.16
N VAL A 51 22.26 -2.60 -4.51
CA VAL A 51 21.05 -3.30 -4.98
C VAL A 51 21.12 -3.61 -6.48
N ALA A 52 21.80 -2.79 -7.29
CA ALA A 52 21.88 -2.95 -8.74
C ALA A 52 22.28 -4.38 -9.20
N PRO A 53 23.29 -5.05 -8.61
CA PRO A 53 23.70 -6.39 -9.02
C PRO A 53 22.62 -7.46 -8.81
N VAL A 54 21.76 -7.27 -7.80
CA VAL A 54 20.70 -8.23 -7.42
C VAL A 54 19.31 -7.78 -7.84
N ALA A 55 19.18 -6.65 -8.54
CA ALA A 55 17.90 -6.04 -8.88
C ALA A 55 17.00 -6.98 -9.72
N GLY A 56 17.58 -7.78 -10.61
CA GLY A 56 16.84 -8.80 -11.37
C GLY A 56 16.24 -9.89 -10.49
N VAL A 57 17.02 -10.42 -9.54
CA VAL A 57 16.57 -11.43 -8.57
C VAL A 57 15.48 -10.86 -7.67
N LEU A 58 15.66 -9.63 -7.19
CA LEU A 58 14.66 -8.93 -6.38
C LEU A 58 13.36 -8.67 -7.14
N ARG A 59 13.42 -8.33 -8.43
CA ARG A 59 12.21 -8.18 -9.28
C ARG A 59 11.47 -9.50 -9.44
N ALA A 60 12.19 -10.59 -9.74
CA ALA A 60 11.59 -11.92 -9.85
C ALA A 60 10.96 -12.38 -8.53
N ALA A 61 11.65 -12.17 -7.40
CA ALA A 61 11.13 -12.47 -6.06
C ALA A 61 9.88 -11.62 -5.74
N ALA A 62 9.90 -10.32 -6.08
CA ALA A 62 8.75 -9.44 -5.90
C ALA A 62 7.55 -9.89 -6.75
N ALA A 63 7.76 -10.30 -8.00
CA ALA A 63 6.73 -10.83 -8.87
C ALA A 63 6.12 -12.13 -8.31
N ALA A 64 6.95 -13.08 -7.87
CA ALA A 64 6.49 -14.33 -7.26
C ALA A 64 5.64 -14.08 -6.01
N VAL A 65 6.09 -13.16 -5.15
CA VAL A 65 5.35 -12.72 -3.97
C VAL A 65 4.01 -12.07 -4.36
N LEU A 66 4.00 -11.19 -5.36
CA LEU A 66 2.79 -10.50 -5.82
C LEU A 66 1.75 -11.48 -6.37
N LEU A 67 2.19 -12.48 -7.13
CA LEU A 67 1.36 -13.59 -7.60
C LEU A 67 0.81 -14.43 -6.44
N GLY A 68 1.62 -14.73 -5.43
CA GLY A 68 1.19 -15.43 -4.23
C GLY A 68 0.07 -14.68 -3.48
N ILE A 69 0.18 -13.35 -3.36
CA ILE A 69 -0.85 -12.51 -2.75
C ILE A 69 -2.12 -12.48 -3.62
N ALA A 70 -1.97 -12.34 -4.95
CA ALA A 70 -3.10 -12.34 -5.87
C ALA A 70 -3.90 -13.65 -5.75
N ALA A 71 -3.21 -14.80 -5.75
CA ALA A 71 -3.80 -16.12 -5.58
C ALA A 71 -4.48 -16.25 -4.21
N ALA A 72 -3.80 -15.85 -3.12
CA ALA A 72 -4.38 -15.91 -1.77
C ALA A 72 -5.63 -15.01 -1.63
N THR A 73 -5.63 -13.84 -2.26
CA THR A 73 -6.75 -12.89 -2.25
C THR A 73 -7.95 -13.47 -3.01
N ALA A 74 -7.74 -13.99 -4.21
CA ALA A 74 -8.77 -14.65 -5.01
C ALA A 74 -9.33 -15.88 -4.28
N TRP A 75 -8.45 -16.73 -3.73
CA TRP A 75 -8.84 -17.95 -3.02
C TRP A 75 -9.68 -17.67 -1.77
N ARG A 76 -9.26 -16.71 -0.93
CA ARG A 76 -10.01 -16.32 0.28
C ARG A 76 -11.37 -15.72 -0.08
N ALA A 77 -11.43 -14.87 -1.10
CA ALA A 77 -12.69 -14.29 -1.56
C ALA A 77 -13.65 -15.36 -2.08
N TRP A 78 -13.15 -16.30 -2.89
CA TRP A 78 -13.90 -17.43 -3.42
C TRP A 78 -14.44 -18.34 -2.32
N ARG A 79 -13.61 -18.72 -1.34
CA ARG A 79 -14.04 -19.54 -0.19
C ARG A 79 -15.12 -18.85 0.65
N THR A 80 -14.99 -17.54 0.86
CA THR A 80 -15.98 -16.76 1.61
C THR A 80 -17.30 -16.66 0.86
N TRP A 81 -17.25 -16.48 -0.46
CA TRP A 81 -18.43 -16.48 -1.32
C TRP A 81 -19.13 -17.85 -1.34
N ARG A 82 -18.39 -18.96 -1.45
CA ARG A 82 -18.97 -20.32 -1.36
C ARG A 82 -19.63 -20.57 -0.01
N ALA A 83 -18.96 -20.24 1.10
CA ALA A 83 -19.53 -20.42 2.44
C ALA A 83 -20.83 -19.62 2.66
N HIS A 84 -20.98 -18.48 1.97
CA HIS A 84 -22.22 -17.70 1.96
C HIS A 84 -23.34 -18.38 1.15
N LEU A 85 -23.02 -18.99 0.00
CA LEU A 85 -23.98 -19.79 -0.77
C LEU A 85 -24.45 -21.02 0.02
N ASP A 86 -23.58 -21.58 0.86
CA ASP A 86 -23.88 -22.70 1.76
C ASP A 86 -24.66 -22.28 3.03
N GLY A 87 -25.14 -21.03 3.11
CA GLY A 87 -25.99 -20.54 4.20
C GLY A 87 -25.30 -20.35 5.55
N ARG A 88 -23.96 -20.39 5.62
CA ARG A 88 -23.24 -20.18 6.88
C ARG A 88 -23.24 -18.69 7.26
N PRO A 89 -23.59 -18.33 8.51
CA PRO A 89 -23.60 -16.95 8.94
C PRO A 89 -22.18 -16.36 8.89
N ALA A 90 -22.06 -15.18 8.26
CA ALA A 90 -20.83 -14.40 8.31
C ALA A 90 -20.70 -13.80 9.72
N LEU A 91 -19.71 -14.26 10.49
CA LEU A 91 -19.32 -13.65 11.76
C LEU A 91 -18.64 -12.30 11.48
N ASP A 92 -19.40 -11.21 11.37
CA ASP A 92 -18.84 -9.87 11.22
C ASP A 92 -19.64 -8.84 12.03
N ALA A 93 -19.58 -8.95 13.36
CA ALA A 93 -19.88 -7.83 14.25
C ALA A 93 -18.63 -6.95 14.34
N ALA A 94 -18.49 -6.00 13.42
CA ALA A 94 -17.39 -5.03 13.46
C ALA A 94 -17.50 -4.18 14.74
N ARG A 95 -16.58 -4.35 15.68
CA ARG A 95 -16.47 -3.48 16.86
C ARG A 95 -16.32 -2.02 16.40
N PRO A 96 -16.88 -1.04 17.12
CA PRO A 96 -16.64 0.37 16.82
C PRO A 96 -15.14 0.67 16.83
N ALA A 97 -14.59 1.05 15.67
CA ALA A 97 -13.20 1.46 15.55
C ALA A 97 -13.08 2.97 15.84
N SER A 98 -12.19 3.37 16.76
CA SER A 98 -11.91 4.78 17.00
C SER A 98 -10.88 5.30 15.97
N PRO A 99 -10.99 6.56 15.50
CA PRO A 99 -10.03 7.14 14.56
C PRO A 99 -8.59 7.09 15.06
N ALA A 100 -8.35 7.44 16.34
CA ALA A 100 -7.01 7.43 16.94
C ALA A 100 -6.39 6.03 17.00
N ARG A 101 -7.17 5.00 17.35
CA ARG A 101 -6.69 3.61 17.36
C ARG A 101 -6.39 3.12 15.95
N THR A 102 -7.21 3.51 14.98
CA THR A 102 -7.02 3.15 13.57
C THR A 102 -5.76 3.81 13.01
N TYR A 103 -5.53 5.10 13.29
CA TYR A 103 -4.27 5.77 12.96
C TYR A 103 -3.07 5.01 13.54
N ALA A 104 -3.07 4.75 14.84
CA ALA A 104 -1.95 4.07 15.52
C ALA A 104 -1.70 2.65 14.96
N GLN A 105 -2.76 1.88 14.69
CA GLN A 105 -2.63 0.54 14.11
C GLN A 105 -2.04 0.57 12.70
N LEU A 106 -2.49 1.50 11.86
CA LEU A 106 -2.02 1.61 10.48
C LEU A 106 -0.60 2.18 10.43
N VAL A 107 -0.23 3.09 11.34
CA VAL A 107 1.17 3.51 11.55
C VAL A 107 2.03 2.31 11.92
N ALA A 108 1.65 1.54 12.95
CA ALA A 108 2.43 0.39 13.39
C ALA A 108 2.59 -0.67 12.29
N LEU A 109 1.50 -0.99 11.57
CA LEU A 109 1.51 -1.98 10.49
C LEU A 109 2.35 -1.52 9.29
N THR A 110 2.36 -0.22 8.99
CA THR A 110 3.17 0.35 7.90
C THR A 110 4.64 0.44 8.31
N ALA A 111 4.93 0.84 9.55
CA ALA A 111 6.28 0.94 10.09
C ALA A 111 7.00 -0.41 10.19
N VAL A 112 6.27 -1.51 10.41
CA VAL A 112 6.84 -2.86 10.40
C VAL A 112 7.23 -3.32 8.98
N ASN A 113 6.86 -2.59 7.93
CA ASN A 113 7.31 -2.88 6.57
C ASN A 113 8.57 -2.06 6.20
N PRO A 114 9.78 -2.67 6.18
CA PRO A 114 11.00 -1.98 5.76
C PRO A 114 11.12 -1.82 4.23
N ALA A 115 10.30 -2.50 3.44
CA ALA A 115 10.36 -2.46 1.98
C ALA A 115 9.90 -1.11 1.40
N THR A 116 9.07 -0.34 2.10
CA THR A 116 8.68 1.02 1.65
C THR A 116 9.83 2.03 1.77
N VAL A 117 10.67 1.93 2.80
CA VAL A 117 11.94 2.71 2.85
C VAL A 117 12.79 2.38 1.63
N LEU A 118 13.00 1.10 1.35
CA LEU A 118 13.83 0.66 0.23
C LEU A 118 13.29 1.16 -1.12
N PHE A 119 11.97 1.17 -1.29
CA PHE A 119 11.34 1.75 -2.48
C PHE A 119 11.69 3.24 -2.65
N PHE A 120 11.52 4.05 -1.61
CA PHE A 120 11.87 5.47 -1.68
C PHE A 120 13.36 5.70 -1.93
N VAL A 121 14.22 4.87 -1.34
CA VAL A 121 15.67 4.90 -1.58
C VAL A 121 15.98 4.66 -3.06
N VAL A 122 15.34 3.67 -3.69
CA VAL A 122 15.51 3.39 -5.13
C VAL A 122 14.97 4.53 -5.99
N VAL A 123 13.80 5.08 -5.66
CA VAL A 123 13.20 6.22 -6.37
C VAL A 123 14.11 7.45 -6.32
N VAL A 124 14.59 7.81 -5.13
CA VAL A 124 15.53 8.94 -4.94
C VAL A 124 16.83 8.70 -5.68
N ALA A 125 17.36 7.47 -5.68
CA ALA A 125 18.59 7.13 -6.38
C ALA A 125 18.50 7.28 -7.91
N GLY A 126 17.31 7.14 -8.48
CA GLY A 126 17.05 7.36 -9.91
C GLY A 126 17.02 8.83 -10.32
N VAL A 127 16.90 9.76 -9.36
CA VAL A 127 16.85 11.20 -9.63
C VAL A 127 18.26 11.77 -9.64
N ARG A 128 18.70 12.29 -10.80
CA ARG A 128 19.95 13.05 -10.91
C ARG A 128 19.75 14.46 -10.38
N LEU A 129 20.33 14.75 -9.22
CA LEU A 129 20.29 16.09 -8.62
C LEU A 129 21.58 16.85 -8.98
N PRO A 130 21.51 18.19 -9.15
CA PRO A 130 22.70 19.02 -9.29
C PRO A 130 23.61 18.91 -8.07
N ASP A 131 24.92 19.06 -8.28
CA ASP A 131 25.88 19.19 -7.20
C ASP A 131 25.59 20.45 -6.39
N GLY A 132 25.17 20.26 -5.14
CA GLY A 132 24.81 21.33 -4.23
C GLY A 132 25.33 21.07 -2.82
N GLY A 133 25.54 22.15 -2.07
CA GLY A 133 25.97 22.08 -0.67
C GLY A 133 24.96 21.37 0.24
N THR A 134 25.34 21.12 1.49
CA THR A 134 24.51 20.39 2.47
C THR A 134 23.13 21.00 2.66
N ALA A 135 23.00 22.34 2.66
CA ALA A 135 21.71 23.01 2.77
C ALA A 135 20.77 22.70 1.60
N PHE A 136 21.27 22.66 0.37
CA PHE A 136 20.49 22.29 -0.82
C PHE A 136 19.95 20.85 -0.72
N ARG A 137 20.79 19.91 -0.27
CA ARG A 137 20.39 18.51 -0.07
C ARG A 137 19.29 18.35 0.99
N VAL A 138 19.34 19.12 2.08
CA VAL A 138 18.29 19.13 3.11
C VAL A 138 16.97 19.65 2.54
N VAL A 139 17.00 20.74 1.78
CA VAL A 139 15.77 21.28 1.15
C VAL A 139 15.17 20.26 0.17
N VAL A 140 15.99 19.63 -0.67
CA VAL A 140 15.51 18.59 -1.60
C VAL A 140 14.89 17.41 -0.86
N ALA A 141 15.51 16.95 0.23
CA ALA A 141 14.97 15.86 1.07
C ALA A 141 13.60 16.23 1.67
N LEU A 142 13.46 17.45 2.19
CA LEU A 142 12.21 17.96 2.74
C LEU A 142 11.12 18.08 1.68
N VAL A 143 11.43 18.66 0.52
CA VAL A 143 10.48 18.79 -0.60
C VAL A 143 10.03 17.42 -1.11
N PHE A 144 10.96 16.47 -1.25
CA PHE A 144 10.66 15.10 -1.66
C PHE A 144 9.74 14.42 -0.65
N ALA A 145 10.04 14.52 0.65
CA ALA A 145 9.22 13.89 1.68
C ALA A 145 7.84 14.52 1.81
N LEU A 146 7.72 15.85 1.71
CA LEU A 146 6.43 16.54 1.68
C LEU A 146 5.62 16.15 0.45
N GLY A 147 6.25 16.02 -0.72
CA GLY A 147 5.62 15.54 -1.94
C GLY A 147 5.15 14.09 -1.82
N ALA A 148 5.98 13.19 -1.30
CA ALA A 148 5.64 11.79 -1.07
C ALA A 148 4.51 11.65 -0.05
N PHE A 149 4.56 12.40 1.06
CA PHE A 149 3.49 12.48 2.04
C PHE A 149 2.18 12.96 1.41
N ALA A 150 2.20 14.06 0.67
CA ALA A 150 1.00 14.64 0.06
C ALA A 150 0.39 13.70 -0.99
N ALA A 151 1.22 13.09 -1.84
CA ALA A 151 0.79 12.11 -2.82
C ALA A 151 0.17 10.87 -2.14
N SER A 152 0.84 10.33 -1.10
CA SER A 152 0.32 9.20 -0.33
C SER A 152 -0.99 9.55 0.36
N ALA A 153 -1.05 10.69 1.07
CA ALA A 153 -2.26 11.15 1.74
C ALA A 153 -3.43 11.33 0.76
N ALA A 154 -3.21 12.01 -0.37
CA ALA A 154 -4.23 12.21 -1.40
C ALA A 154 -4.77 10.87 -1.92
N TRP A 155 -3.87 9.95 -2.26
CA TRP A 155 -4.25 8.63 -2.76
C TRP A 155 -5.02 7.81 -1.72
N GLN A 156 -4.53 7.75 -0.50
CA GLN A 156 -5.17 6.98 0.58
C GLN A 156 -6.53 7.58 0.95
N LEU A 157 -6.70 8.91 0.88
CA LEU A 157 -7.99 9.56 1.09
C LEU A 157 -8.98 9.28 -0.05
N VAL A 158 -8.53 9.17 -1.30
CA VAL A 158 -9.36 8.71 -2.42
C VAL A 158 -9.85 7.29 -2.16
N LEU A 159 -8.96 6.38 -1.74
CA LEU A 159 -9.31 4.99 -1.40
C LEU A 159 -10.29 4.91 -0.23
N ALA A 160 -10.07 5.69 0.84
CA ALA A 160 -10.97 5.75 1.98
C ALA A 160 -12.36 6.28 1.54
N SER A 161 -12.38 7.33 0.71
CA SER A 161 -13.62 7.95 0.21
C SER A 161 -14.39 6.98 -0.71
N ALA A 162 -13.69 6.28 -1.61
CA ALA A 162 -14.26 5.24 -2.45
C ALA A 162 -14.84 4.08 -1.61
N GLY A 163 -14.13 3.65 -0.56
CA GLY A 163 -14.61 2.63 0.38
C GLY A 163 -15.89 3.05 1.11
N THR A 164 -15.99 4.30 1.56
CA THR A 164 -17.21 4.84 2.17
C THR A 164 -18.37 4.96 1.17
N ALA A 165 -18.11 5.48 -0.04
CA ALA A 165 -19.14 5.73 -1.05
C ALA A 165 -19.70 4.42 -1.63
N LEU A 166 -18.83 3.45 -1.90
CA LEU A 166 -19.21 2.12 -2.43
C LEU A 166 -19.59 1.14 -1.32
N GLY A 167 -19.60 1.54 -0.05
CA GLY A 167 -19.77 0.65 1.11
C GLY A 167 -21.00 -0.26 1.05
N ARG A 168 -22.12 0.19 0.47
CA ARG A 168 -23.31 -0.66 0.27
C ARG A 168 -23.10 -1.76 -0.77
N VAL A 169 -22.39 -1.47 -1.87
CA VAL A 169 -22.08 -2.43 -2.94
C VAL A 169 -20.97 -3.39 -2.50
N LEU A 170 -19.96 -2.87 -1.81
CA LEU A 170 -18.79 -3.63 -1.32
C LEU A 170 -19.09 -4.57 -0.15
N ARG A 171 -20.17 -4.35 0.60
CA ARG A 171 -20.61 -5.28 1.66
C ARG A 171 -21.30 -6.53 1.11
N GLY A 172 -21.83 -6.47 -0.11
CA GLY A 172 -22.50 -7.59 -0.75
C GLY A 172 -21.52 -8.73 -1.11
N PRO A 173 -21.93 -10.01 -1.04
CA PRO A 173 -21.07 -11.16 -1.37
C PRO A 173 -20.45 -11.07 -2.77
N ARG A 174 -21.24 -10.61 -3.76
CA ARG A 174 -20.79 -10.43 -5.14
C ARG A 174 -19.85 -9.22 -5.31
N GLY A 175 -20.08 -8.13 -4.58
CA GLY A 175 -19.22 -6.95 -4.59
C GLY A 175 -17.84 -7.23 -3.98
N ARG A 176 -17.80 -8.01 -2.88
CA ARG A 176 -16.54 -8.49 -2.27
C ARG A 176 -15.76 -9.41 -3.21
N LEU A 177 -16.45 -10.32 -3.89
CA LEU A 177 -15.80 -11.21 -4.86
C LEU A 177 -15.26 -10.43 -6.05
N GLY A 178 -16.07 -9.55 -6.65
CA GLY A 178 -15.68 -8.75 -7.81
C GLY A 178 -14.47 -7.86 -7.51
N THR A 179 -14.46 -7.16 -6.39
CA THR A 179 -13.31 -6.33 -5.99
C THR A 179 -12.05 -7.15 -5.74
N ALA A 180 -12.16 -8.29 -5.07
CA ALA A 180 -11.01 -9.17 -4.84
C ALA A 180 -10.44 -9.73 -6.15
N LEU A 181 -11.29 -10.10 -7.12
CA LEU A 181 -10.87 -10.59 -8.42
C LEU A 181 -10.21 -9.49 -9.26
N VAL A 182 -10.77 -8.28 -9.26
CA VAL A 182 -10.16 -7.12 -9.93
C VAL A 182 -8.79 -6.80 -9.33
N SER A 183 -8.67 -6.77 -7.99
CA SER A 183 -7.38 -6.58 -7.32
C SER A 183 -6.38 -7.69 -7.66
N ALA A 184 -6.81 -8.96 -7.67
CA ALA A 184 -5.95 -10.08 -8.05
C ALA A 184 -5.51 -9.99 -9.52
N ALA A 185 -6.39 -9.60 -10.43
CA ALA A 185 -6.05 -9.40 -11.85
C ALA A 185 -5.03 -8.27 -12.02
N LEU A 186 -5.22 -7.13 -11.35
CA LEU A 186 -4.27 -6.00 -11.36
C LEU A 186 -2.90 -6.41 -10.78
N MET A 187 -2.88 -7.12 -9.65
CA MET A 187 -1.65 -7.64 -9.06
C MET A 187 -0.91 -8.59 -10.02
N THR A 188 -1.64 -9.51 -10.67
CA THR A 188 -1.05 -10.41 -11.66
C THR A 188 -0.50 -9.65 -12.86
N ALA A 189 -1.24 -8.68 -13.40
CA ALA A 189 -0.78 -7.85 -14.52
C ALA A 189 0.50 -7.08 -14.16
N LEU A 190 0.56 -6.48 -12.97
CA LEU A 190 1.76 -5.80 -12.47
C LEU A 190 2.94 -6.75 -12.27
N ALA A 191 2.70 -7.98 -11.79
CA ALA A 191 3.74 -9.00 -11.63
C ALA A 191 4.36 -9.38 -12.98
N VAL A 192 3.52 -9.60 -13.99
CA VAL A 192 3.96 -9.89 -15.36
C VAL A 192 4.73 -8.72 -15.93
N ALA A 193 4.20 -7.49 -15.81
CA ALA A 193 4.87 -6.28 -16.28
C ALA A 193 6.26 -6.10 -15.64
N ALA A 194 6.40 -6.38 -14.34
CA ALA A 194 7.67 -6.25 -13.62
C ALA A 194 8.77 -7.21 -14.09
N VAL A 195 8.42 -8.29 -14.79
CA VAL A 195 9.37 -9.30 -15.32
C VAL A 195 9.57 -9.15 -16.83
N VAL A 196 8.54 -8.72 -17.55
CA VAL A 196 8.55 -8.64 -19.03
C VAL A 196 9.04 -7.29 -19.54
N LEU A 197 8.75 -6.18 -18.83
CA LEU A 197 9.22 -4.86 -19.24
C LEU A 197 10.68 -4.67 -18.83
N PRO A 198 11.57 -4.26 -19.76
CA PRO A 198 12.92 -3.87 -19.41
C PRO A 198 12.90 -2.65 -18.48
N ALA A 199 13.84 -2.63 -17.52
CA ALA A 199 13.99 -1.56 -16.52
C ALA A 199 14.63 -0.30 -17.10
#